data_AF-A0AAV8VGL5-F1
#
_entry.id   AF-A0AAV8VGL5-F1
#
_cell.length_a   1.000
_cell.length_b   1.000
_cell.length_c   1.000
_cell.angle_alpha   90.00
_cell.angle_beta   90.00
_cell.angle_gamma   90.00
#
_symmetry.space_group_name_H-M   'P 1'
#
loop_
_entity.id
_entity.type
_entity.pdbx_description
1 polymer ?
#
loop_
_entity_poly.entity_id
_entity_poly.type
_entity_poly.pdbx_seq_one_letter_code
_entity_poly.pdbx_strand_id
1 'polypeptide(L)'
;MYKLTELNDLEVSTFVNAYILFQINLRLILVSGKTKEFLFSPSDSAGDIAQHVFENWPEDWCQEAVSKAEILRLIYQGRFLHSNVTLGALGLPFGKTTVMHLVPRETLPEPNSQ
;
A
#
# COMPACT_ATOMS: atom_id res chain seq x y z
N MET A 1 6.64 26.28 19.56
CA MET A 1 5.61 25.54 18.81
C MET A 1 5.31 26.39 17.59
N TYR A 2 6.06 26.19 16.49
CA TYR A 2 5.86 26.99 15.28
C TYR A 2 4.51 26.62 14.67
N LYS A 3 3.65 27.61 14.47
CA LYS A 3 2.38 27.40 13.80
C LYS A 3 2.69 27.14 12.33
N LEU A 4 2.20 26.03 11.79
CA LEU A 4 2.36 25.60 10.39
C LEU A 4 1.79 26.60 9.34
N THR A 5 1.31 27.77 9.78
CA THR A 5 0.66 28.80 8.95
C THR A 5 1.60 29.89 8.43
N GLU A 6 2.91 29.84 8.72
CA GLU A 6 3.88 30.88 8.30
C GLU A 6 4.89 30.42 7.25
N LEU A 7 4.73 29.22 6.67
CA LEU A 7 5.60 28.75 5.60
C LEU A 7 5.16 29.32 4.26
N ASN A 8 6.11 29.80 3.47
CA ASN A 8 5.83 30.27 2.10
C ASN A 8 5.61 29.07 1.14
N ASP A 9 5.01 29.32 -0.03
CA ASP A 9 4.66 28.27 -1.00
C ASP A 9 5.85 27.40 -1.42
N LEU A 10 7.07 27.97 -1.46
CA LEU A 10 8.29 27.25 -1.80
C LEU A 10 8.71 26.29 -0.68
N GLU A 11 8.62 26.71 0.59
CA GLU A 11 8.88 25.85 1.74
C GLU A 11 7.87 24.71 1.80
N VAL A 12 6.57 24.99 1.63
CA VAL A 12 5.53 23.96 1.58
C VAL A 12 5.81 22.97 0.46
N SER A 13 6.11 23.45 -0.75
CA SER A 13 6.47 22.59 -1.88
C SER A 13 7.70 21.73 -1.58
N THR A 14 8.73 22.30 -0.95
CA THR A 14 9.95 21.57 -0.58
C THR A 14 9.66 20.48 0.45
N PHE A 15 8.85 20.75 1.46
CA PHE A 15 8.44 19.76 2.45
C PHE A 15 7.59 18.64 1.84
N VAL A 16 6.61 18.98 0.99
CA VAL A 16 5.76 17.99 0.31
C VAL A 16 6.61 17.11 -0.62
N ASN A 17 7.51 17.71 -1.41
CA ASN A 17 8.41 16.95 -2.28
C ASN A 17 9.33 16.05 -1.48
N ALA A 18 9.96 16.55 -0.41
CA ALA A 18 10.80 15.74 0.47
C ALA A 18 10.01 14.60 1.11
N TYR A 19 8.76 14.85 1.54
CA TYR A 19 7.89 13.84 2.11
C TYR A 19 7.57 12.72 1.11
N ILE A 20 7.23 13.08 -0.14
CA ILE A 20 6.99 12.10 -1.21
C ILE A 20 8.24 11.27 -1.52
N LEU A 21 9.44 11.87 -1.45
CA LEU A 21 10.71 11.15 -1.66
C LEU A 21 10.98 10.07 -0.62
N PHE A 22 10.33 10.10 0.55
CA PHE A 22 10.43 9.05 1.58
C PHE A 22 9.25 8.08 1.58
N GLN A 23 8.30 8.26 0.67
CA GLN A 23 7.20 7.32 0.47
C GLN A 23 7.54 6.26 -0.59
N ILE A 24 6.77 5.18 -0.55
CA ILE A 24 6.83 4.07 -1.49
C ILE A 24 5.57 4.14 -2.34
N ASN A 25 5.74 4.28 -3.65
CA ASN A 25 4.63 4.18 -4.60
C ASN A 25 4.36 2.70 -4.88
N LEU A 26 3.17 2.22 -4.52
CA LEU A 26 2.69 0.90 -4.86
C LEU A 26 1.66 0.98 -5.99
N ARG A 27 1.96 0.31 -7.10
CA ARG A 27 0.97 -0.02 -8.12
C ARG A 27 0.34 -1.36 -7.80
N LEU A 28 -0.89 -1.33 -7.31
CA LEU A 28 -1.66 -2.51 -7.00
C LEU A 28 -2.42 -2.99 -8.24
N ILE A 29 -2.36 -4.30 -8.50
CA ILE A 29 -3.00 -4.97 -9.62
C ILE A 29 -4.05 -5.96 -9.08
N LEU A 30 -5.30 -5.83 -9.52
CA LEU A 30 -6.34 -6.82 -9.25
C LEU A 30 -6.22 -8.03 -10.18
N VAL A 31 -6.89 -9.14 -9.84
CA VAL A 31 -6.94 -10.35 -10.69
C VAL A 31 -7.52 -10.09 -12.08
N SER A 32 -8.37 -9.06 -12.22
CA SER A 32 -8.90 -8.58 -13.49
C SER A 32 -7.88 -7.83 -14.36
N GLY A 33 -6.71 -7.50 -13.82
CA GLY A 33 -5.69 -6.68 -14.47
C GLY A 33 -5.86 -5.17 -14.26
N LYS A 34 -6.92 -4.71 -13.58
CA LYS A 34 -7.08 -3.30 -13.21
C LYS A 34 -5.96 -2.87 -12.26
N THR A 35 -5.48 -1.63 -12.42
CA THR A 35 -4.37 -1.10 -11.63
C THR A 35 -4.67 0.24 -11.01
N LYS A 36 -4.14 0.49 -9.81
CA LYS A 36 -4.19 1.79 -9.14
C LYS A 36 -2.92 2.01 -8.35
N GLU A 37 -2.45 3.26 -8.32
CA GLU A 37 -1.28 3.65 -7.54
C GLU A 37 -1.68 4.28 -6.22
N PHE A 38 -0.91 3.95 -5.18
CA PHE A 38 -1.06 4.45 -3.82
C PHE A 38 0.32 4.80 -3.27
N LEU A 39 0.38 5.78 -2.38
CA LEU A 39 1.61 6.14 -1.67
C LEU A 39 1.50 5.66 -0.22
N PHE A 40 2.52 4.93 0.22
CA PHE A 40 2.61 4.39 1.58
C PHE A 40 3.93 4.74 2.24
N SER A 41 3.92 4.74 3.58
CA SER A 41 5.13 4.82 4.40
C SER A 41 5.85 3.47 4.41
N PRO A 42 7.20 3.44 4.52
CA PRO A 42 7.93 2.19 4.78
C PRO A 42 7.50 1.48 6.07
N SER A 43 6.89 2.19 7.02
CA SER A 43 6.36 1.61 8.25
C SER A 43 5.05 0.85 8.07
N ASP A 44 4.34 1.09 6.97
CA ASP A 44 3.02 0.51 6.75
C ASP A 44 3.15 -0.99 6.49
N SER A 45 2.34 -1.77 7.21
CA SER A 45 2.28 -3.21 7.03
C SER A 45 1.36 -3.62 5.88
N ALA A 46 1.51 -4.84 5.40
CA ALA A 46 0.60 -5.40 4.39
C ALA A 46 -0.87 -5.39 4.87
N GLY A 47 -1.11 -5.54 6.18
CA GLY A 47 -2.43 -5.39 6.78
C GLY A 47 -2.95 -3.96 6.72
N ASP A 48 -2.10 -2.98 7.05
CA ASP A 48 -2.46 -1.55 6.99
C ASP A 48 -2.79 -1.13 5.55
N ILE A 49 -2.01 -1.60 4.57
CA ILE A 49 -2.26 -1.34 3.15
C ILE A 49 -3.60 -1.96 2.72
N ALA A 50 -3.87 -3.21 3.10
CA ALA A 50 -5.13 -3.87 2.81
C ALA A 50 -6.32 -3.09 3.39
N GLN A 51 -6.22 -2.64 4.64
CA GLN A 51 -7.22 -1.81 5.29
C GLN A 51 -7.41 -0.47 4.56
N HIS A 52 -6.33 0.23 4.25
CA HIS A 52 -6.37 1.51 3.55
C HIS A 52 -7.06 1.40 2.19
N VAL A 53 -6.71 0.38 1.40
CA VAL A 53 -7.31 0.17 0.08
C VAL A 53 -8.78 -0.23 0.20
N PHE A 54 -9.15 -1.01 1.21
CA PHE A 54 -10.54 -1.35 1.49
C PHE A 54 -11.39 -0.11 1.79
N GLU A 55 -10.90 0.79 2.65
CA GLU A 55 -11.60 2.03 3.00
C GLU A 55 -11.64 3.03 1.86
N ASN A 56 -10.60 3.05 1.03
CA ASN A 56 -10.45 3.95 -0.11
C ASN A 56 -10.60 3.17 -1.44
N TRP A 57 -11.57 2.26 -1.48
CA TRP A 57 -11.75 1.37 -2.63
C TRP A 57 -12.00 2.19 -3.90
N PRO A 58 -11.19 2.01 -4.96
CA PRO A 58 -11.37 2.77 -6.20
C PRO A 58 -12.75 2.53 -6.81
N GLU A 59 -13.39 3.60 -7.31
CA GLU A 59 -14.71 3.52 -7.96
C GLU A 59 -14.71 2.58 -9.17
N ASP A 60 -13.61 2.59 -9.93
CA ASP A 60 -13.41 1.70 -11.09
C ASP A 60 -13.32 0.21 -10.69
N TRP A 61 -13.15 -0.08 -9.40
CA TRP A 61 -13.04 -1.43 -8.82
C TRP A 61 -14.34 -1.88 -8.13
N CYS A 62 -15.42 -1.09 -8.17
CA CYS A 62 -16.67 -1.38 -7.43
C CYS A 62 -17.24 -2.80 -7.64
N GLN A 63 -17.13 -3.36 -8.86
CA GLN A 63 -17.61 -4.72 -9.17
C GLN A 63 -16.83 -5.84 -8.45
N GLU A 64 -15.64 -5.54 -7.96
CA GLU A 64 -14.72 -6.47 -7.28
C GLU A 64 -14.58 -6.12 -5.79
N ALA A 65 -15.46 -5.26 -5.26
CA ALA A 65 -15.45 -4.88 -3.86
C ALA A 65 -15.63 -6.09 -2.95
N VAL A 66 -14.84 -6.13 -1.89
CA VAL A 66 -14.87 -7.20 -0.89
C VAL A 66 -15.69 -6.78 0.31
N SER A 67 -16.07 -7.74 1.16
CA SER A 67 -16.85 -7.47 2.38
C SER A 67 -16.01 -7.03 3.57
N LYS A 68 -14.70 -7.34 3.58
CA LYS A 68 -13.78 -7.03 4.69
C LYS A 68 -12.36 -6.80 4.18
N ALA A 69 -11.57 -5.98 4.88
CA ALA A 69 -10.16 -5.82 4.58
C ALA A 69 -9.34 -7.08 4.87
N GLU A 70 -9.70 -7.87 5.89
CA GLU A 70 -8.86 -9.01 6.34
C GLU A 70 -8.81 -10.16 5.33
N ILE A 71 -9.65 -10.13 4.29
CA ILE A 71 -9.57 -11.11 3.20
C ILE A 71 -8.61 -10.66 2.10
N LEU A 72 -8.21 -9.39 2.06
CA LEU A 72 -7.26 -8.92 1.05
C LEU A 72 -5.85 -9.40 1.38
N ARG A 73 -5.13 -9.89 0.37
CA ARG A 73 -3.73 -10.31 0.48
C ARG A 73 -2.90 -9.65 -0.60
N LEU A 74 -1.75 -9.12 -0.19
CA LEU A 74 -0.75 -8.61 -1.10
C LEU A 74 0.14 -9.76 -1.58
N ILE A 75 0.46 -9.75 -2.86
CA ILE A 75 1.44 -10.66 -3.47
C ILE A 75 2.56 -9.82 -4.08
N TYR A 76 3.78 -10.08 -3.63
CA TYR A 76 4.99 -9.46 -4.16
C TYR A 76 5.94 -10.55 -4.67
N GLN A 77 6.38 -10.43 -5.92
CA GLN A 77 7.28 -11.40 -6.58
C GLN A 77 6.82 -12.87 -6.44
N GLY A 78 5.51 -13.10 -6.58
CA GLY A 78 4.92 -14.45 -6.48
C GLY A 78 4.76 -14.98 -5.06
N ARG A 79 4.99 -14.16 -4.03
CA ARG A 79 4.86 -14.54 -2.61
C ARG A 79 3.76 -13.75 -1.93
N PHE A 80 2.90 -14.44 -1.19
CA PHE A 80 1.94 -13.79 -0.30
C PHE A 80 2.66 -13.11 0.85
N LEU A 81 2.31 -11.86 1.13
CA LEU A 81 2.80 -11.14 2.29
C LEU A 81 1.91 -11.41 3.49
N HIS A 82 2.53 -11.67 4.64
CA HIS A 82 1.82 -11.75 5.91
C HIS A 82 1.44 -10.34 6.38
N SER A 83 0.30 -10.19 7.08
CA SER A 83 -0.26 -8.89 7.45
C SER A 83 0.68 -8.00 8.26
N ASN A 84 1.60 -8.58 9.03
CA ASN A 84 2.58 -7.86 9.84
C ASN A 84 3.87 -7.45 9.10
N VAL A 85 4.05 -7.83 7.83
CA VAL A 85 5.24 -7.46 7.06
C VAL A 85 5.13 -6.01 6.63
N THR A 86 6.10 -5.18 7.00
CA THR A 86 6.19 -3.78 6.58
C THR A 86 6.88 -3.62 5.24
N LEU A 87 6.54 -2.57 4.49
CA LEU A 87 7.21 -2.29 3.21
C LEU A 87 8.72 -2.07 3.36
N GLY A 88 9.15 -1.46 4.47
CA GLY A 88 10.55 -1.27 4.80
C GLY A 88 11.30 -2.60 4.97
N ALA A 89 10.66 -3.64 5.52
CA ALA A 89 11.26 -4.96 5.68
C ALA A 89 11.52 -5.67 4.33
N LEU A 90 10.83 -5.25 3.27
CA LEU A 90 11.03 -5.76 1.90
C LEU A 90 12.17 -5.07 1.15
N GLY A 91 12.79 -4.03 1.73
CA GLY A 91 13.88 -3.29 1.10
C GLY A 91 13.47 -2.54 -0.18
N LEU A 92 12.21 -2.09 -0.25
CA LEU A 92 11.71 -1.39 -1.43
C LEU A 92 12.35 0.00 -1.58
N PRO A 93 12.75 0.40 -2.80
CA PRO A 93 13.35 1.70 -3.04
C PRO A 93 12.32 2.83 -2.94
N PHE A 94 12.67 3.90 -2.23
CA PHE A 94 11.86 5.11 -2.16
C PHE A 94 11.78 5.83 -3.52
N GLY A 95 10.67 6.53 -3.76
CA GLY A 95 10.46 7.30 -4.99
C GLY A 95 10.33 6.47 -6.27
N LYS A 96 10.32 5.13 -6.17
CA LYS A 96 10.06 4.22 -7.29
C LYS A 96 8.72 3.53 -7.12
N THR A 97 8.10 3.20 -8.25
CA THR A 97 6.88 2.39 -8.28
C THR A 97 7.24 0.91 -8.13
N THR A 98 6.73 0.30 -7.07
CA THR A 98 6.74 -1.15 -6.87
C THR A 98 5.40 -1.73 -7.26
N VAL A 99 5.40 -2.80 -8.05
CA VAL A 99 4.18 -3.49 -8.48
C VAL A 99 3.87 -4.63 -7.53
N MET A 100 2.62 -4.72 -7.07
CA MET A 100 2.11 -5.84 -6.27
C MET A 100 0.72 -6.25 -6.75
N HIS A 101 0.34 -7.49 -6.53
CA HIS A 101 -1.04 -7.91 -6.74
C HIS A 101 -1.82 -7.79 -5.43
N LEU A 102 -3.09 -7.42 -5.53
CA LEU A 102 -4.05 -7.41 -4.43
C LEU A 102 -5.17 -8.41 -4.77
N VAL A 103 -5.32 -9.44 -3.95
CA VAL A 103 -6.29 -10.52 -4.21
C VAL A 103 -7.14 -10.80 -2.98
N PRO A 104 -8.44 -11.12 -3.14
CA PRO A 104 -9.26 -11.64 -2.05
C PRO A 104 -8.88 -13.11 -1.75
N ARG A 105 -8.73 -13.44 -0.47
CA ARG A 105 -8.45 -14.77 0.03
C ARG A 105 -8.89 -14.91 1.49
N GLU A 106 -10.02 -15.58 1.69
CA GLU A 106 -10.62 -15.79 3.01
C GLU A 106 -9.81 -16.74 3.90
N THR A 107 -9.11 -17.73 3.30
CA THR A 107 -8.30 -18.70 4.04
C THR A 107 -6.84 -18.66 3.57
N LEU A 108 -5.94 -18.35 4.50
CA LEU A 108 -4.54 -18.73 4.34
C LEU A 108 -4.50 -20.28 4.40
N PRO A 109 -3.86 -20.98 3.45
CA PRO A 109 -3.52 -22.37 3.67
C PRO A 109 -2.66 -22.41 4.93
N GLU A 110 -2.92 -23.36 5.83
CA GLU A 110 -2.18 -23.48 7.08
C GLU A 110 -0.66 -23.42 6.80
N PRO A 111 0.13 -22.76 7.66
CA PRO A 111 1.58 -22.82 7.53
C PRO A 111 1.97 -24.29 7.57
N ASN A 112 2.65 -24.75 6.52
CA ASN A 112 3.14 -26.11 6.45
C ASN A 112 4.19 -26.27 7.55
N SER A 113 3.76 -26.75 8.72
CA SER A 113 4.64 -27.15 9.82
C SER A 113 5.32 -28.44 9.40
N GLN A 114 6.49 -28.34 8.75
CA GLN A 114 7.44 -29.44 8.61
C GLN A 114 8.69 -29.14 9.41
#